data_AF-A0ABD2RFG6-F1
#
_entry.id   AF-A0ABD2RFG6-F1
#
_cell.length_a   1.000
_cell.length_b   1.000
_cell.length_c   1.000
_cell.angle_alpha   90.00
_cell.angle_beta   90.00
_cell.angle_gamma   90.00
#
_symmetry.space_group_name_H-M   'P 1'
#
loop_
_entity.id
_entity.type
_entity.pdbx_description
1 polymer ?
#
loop_
_entity_poly.entity_id
_entity_poly.type
_entity_poly.pdbx_seq_one_letter_code
_entity_poly.pdbx_strand_id
1 'polypeptide(L)'
;IELQNRQNSGETADDAFMAVFGKEQPGRLRFYGRSVTTRSLKEDEETNKLKQKHANEISSLKEEMNQMRVEMRHFFSQLLQNNPALNVQDIPGVVGSNLVSPVDASSAQAVRGQNIPHSSGSTHDSILQKLWLQSTVLAW
;
A
#
# COMPACT_ATOMS: atom_id res chain seq x y z
N ILE A 1 -23.19 30.41 -10.53
CA ILE A 1 -22.90 31.76 -11.07
C ILE A 1 -24.21 32.56 -11.19
N GLU A 2 -25.25 32.03 -11.84
CA GLU A 2 -26.51 32.78 -12.06
C GLU A 2 -27.35 33.05 -10.78
N LEU A 3 -27.52 32.05 -9.90
CA LEU A 3 -28.20 32.23 -8.59
C LEU A 3 -27.56 33.31 -7.72
N GLN A 4 -26.24 33.31 -7.68
CA GLN A 4 -25.45 34.21 -6.83
C GLN A 4 -25.51 35.65 -7.33
N ASN A 5 -25.57 35.85 -8.65
CA ASN A 5 -25.77 37.17 -9.24
C ASN A 5 -27.15 37.75 -8.94
N ARG A 6 -28.19 36.91 -8.90
CA ARG A 6 -29.58 37.28 -8.57
C ARG A 6 -29.78 37.63 -7.09
N GLN A 7 -29.16 36.88 -6.20
CA GLN A 7 -29.13 37.22 -4.77
C GLN A 7 -28.44 38.58 -4.54
N ASN A 8 -27.35 38.85 -5.27
CA ASN A 8 -26.64 40.13 -5.21
C ASN A 8 -27.42 41.29 -5.84
N SER A 9 -28.41 41.03 -6.70
CA SER A 9 -29.30 42.07 -7.26
C SER A 9 -30.50 42.38 -6.36
N GLY A 10 -30.52 41.84 -5.13
CA GLY A 10 -31.56 42.09 -4.15
C GLY A 10 -32.81 41.21 -4.29
N GLU A 11 -32.80 40.19 -5.16
CA GLU A 11 -33.86 39.18 -5.18
C GLU A 11 -33.81 38.34 -3.89
N THR A 12 -34.98 37.98 -3.36
CA THR A 12 -35.04 37.08 -2.20
C THR A 12 -34.43 35.73 -2.58
N ALA A 13 -33.85 35.02 -1.61
CA ALA A 13 -33.23 33.73 -1.89
C ALA A 13 -34.23 32.75 -2.53
N ASP A 14 -35.51 32.87 -2.17
CA ASP A 14 -36.60 32.06 -2.71
C ASP A 14 -36.92 32.45 -4.17
N ASP A 15 -37.05 33.74 -4.48
CA ASP A 15 -37.28 34.20 -5.87
C ASP A 15 -36.12 33.83 -6.80
N ALA A 16 -34.87 34.01 -6.35
CA ALA A 16 -33.69 33.66 -7.12
C ALA A 16 -33.62 32.14 -7.39
N PHE A 17 -33.97 31.33 -6.37
CA PHE A 17 -34.05 29.87 -6.49
C PHE A 17 -35.13 29.45 -7.49
N MET A 18 -36.33 30.01 -7.36
CA MET A 18 -37.48 29.73 -8.22
C MET A 18 -37.26 30.19 -9.66
N ALA A 19 -36.50 31.27 -9.88
CA ALA A 19 -36.14 31.73 -11.21
C ALA A 19 -35.17 30.78 -11.94
N VAL A 20 -34.23 30.15 -11.20
CA VAL A 20 -33.22 29.26 -11.78
C VAL A 20 -33.69 27.81 -11.87
N PHE A 21 -34.41 27.33 -10.86
CA PHE A 21 -34.87 25.94 -10.79
C PHE A 21 -36.34 25.75 -11.17
N GLY A 22 -37.10 26.83 -11.33
CA GLY A 22 -38.54 26.83 -11.52
C GLY A 22 -39.29 26.59 -10.20
N LYS A 23 -40.62 26.62 -10.25
CA LYS A 23 -41.44 26.25 -9.08
C LYS A 23 -41.14 24.81 -8.66
N GLU A 24 -40.72 24.63 -7.40
CA GLU A 24 -40.52 23.29 -6.84
C GLU A 24 -41.85 22.53 -6.91
N GLN A 25 -41.88 21.47 -7.71
CA GLN A 25 -43.04 20.60 -7.82
C GLN A 25 -42.97 19.58 -6.67
N PRO A 26 -44.08 19.35 -5.94
CA PRO A 26 -44.14 18.30 -4.92
C PRO A 26 -43.65 16.97 -5.51
N GLY A 27 -42.50 16.48 -5.04
CA GLY A 27 -41.89 15.22 -5.49
C GLY A 27 -40.76 15.31 -6.52
N ARG A 28 -40.30 16.50 -6.94
CA ARG A 28 -39.23 16.65 -7.96
C ARG A 28 -37.81 16.91 -7.43
N LEU A 29 -37.54 16.73 -6.14
CA LEU A 29 -36.16 16.69 -5.64
C LEU A 29 -35.75 15.24 -5.39
N ARG A 30 -35.35 14.57 -6.46
CA ARG A 30 -34.86 13.19 -6.40
C ARG A 30 -33.34 13.26 -6.43
N PHE A 31 -32.70 13.27 -5.26
CA PHE A 31 -31.25 13.22 -5.13
C PHE A 31 -30.75 11.86 -5.59
N TYR A 32 -30.44 11.72 -6.88
CA TYR A 32 -29.76 10.55 -7.43
C TYR A 32 -28.25 10.70 -7.21
N GLY A 33 -27.79 10.41 -6.00
CA GLY A 33 -26.37 10.49 -5.64
C GLY A 33 -26.10 9.87 -4.28
N ARG A 34 -24.83 9.54 -4.01
CA ARG A 34 -24.40 9.15 -2.67
C ARG A 34 -24.47 10.39 -1.77
N SER A 35 -25.53 10.49 -0.96
CA SER A 35 -25.65 11.55 0.03
C SER A 35 -24.48 11.45 1.01
N VAL A 36 -23.71 12.52 1.13
CA VAL A 36 -22.69 12.63 2.16
C VAL A 36 -23.40 12.84 3.48
N THR A 37 -23.35 11.84 4.35
CA THR A 37 -23.87 11.91 5.71
C THR A 37 -22.73 12.23 6.67
N THR A 38 -23.05 12.75 7.85
CA THR A 38 -22.06 12.94 8.92
C THR A 38 -21.35 11.63 9.26
N ARG A 39 -22.06 10.50 9.17
CA ARG A 39 -21.47 9.16 9.32
C ARG A 39 -20.42 8.85 8.26
N SER A 40 -20.71 9.09 6.97
CA SER A 40 -19.73 8.81 5.91
C SER A 40 -18.47 9.65 6.05
N LEU A 41 -18.60 10.92 6.49
CA LEU A 41 -17.43 11.76 6.78
C LEU A 41 -16.58 11.19 7.91
N LYS A 42 -17.22 10.65 8.96
CA LYS A 42 -16.52 10.02 10.08
C LYS A 42 -15.80 8.73 9.66
N GLU A 43 -16.44 7.89 8.84
CA GLU A 43 -15.83 6.67 8.30
C GLU A 43 -14.59 6.99 7.43
N ASP A 44 -14.65 8.05 6.62
CA ASP A 44 -13.51 8.52 5.82
C ASP A 44 -12.38 9.05 6.70
N GLU A 45 -12.68 9.78 7.77
CA GLU A 45 -11.69 10.28 8.73
C GLU A 45 -10.98 9.13 9.47
N GLU A 46 -11.72 8.14 9.95
CA GLU A 46 -11.16 6.95 10.60
C GLU A 46 -10.25 6.18 9.64
N THR A 47 -10.67 6.02 8.38
CA THR A 47 -9.87 5.38 7.33
C THR A 47 -8.56 6.14 7.08
N ASN A 48 -8.61 7.49 7.03
CA ASN A 48 -7.43 8.30 6.83
C ASN A 48 -6.47 8.25 8.03
N LYS A 49 -6.98 8.28 9.26
CA LYS A 49 -6.19 8.10 10.48
C LYS A 49 -5.45 6.76 10.48
N LEU A 50 -6.12 5.69 10.08
CA LEU A 50 -5.52 4.37 10.00
C LEU A 50 -4.40 4.32 8.94
N LYS A 51 -4.65 4.86 7.74
CA LYS A 51 -3.64 4.95 6.67
C LYS A 51 -2.41 5.73 7.12
N GLN A 52 -2.62 6.86 7.81
CA GLN A 52 -1.53 7.68 8.33
C GLN A 52 -0.72 6.93 9.40
N LYS A 53 -1.40 6.27 10.34
CA LYS A 53 -0.73 5.46 11.38
C LYS A 53 0.17 4.39 10.75
N HIS A 54 -0.36 3.65 9.79
CA HIS A 54 0.39 2.62 9.07
C HIS A 54 1.59 3.19 8.31
N ALA A 55 1.44 4.33 7.63
CA ALA A 55 2.55 4.99 6.95
C ALA A 55 3.65 5.43 7.93
N ASN A 56 3.27 5.94 9.10
CA ASN A 56 4.21 6.33 10.14
C ASN A 56 4.96 5.12 10.72
N GLU A 57 4.27 4.01 10.99
CA GLU A 57 4.88 2.76 11.47
C GLU A 57 5.90 2.21 10.47
N ILE A 58 5.57 2.16 9.17
CA ILE A 58 6.52 1.76 8.12
C ILE A 58 7.72 2.69 8.10
N SER A 59 7.51 4.00 8.21
CA SER A 59 8.62 4.96 8.23
C SER A 59 9.53 4.77 9.45
N SER A 60 8.97 4.51 10.63
CA SER A 60 9.73 4.24 11.86
C SER A 60 10.60 2.99 11.70
N LEU A 61 10.01 1.88 11.25
CA LEU A 61 10.74 0.63 11.04
C LEU A 61 11.85 0.77 10.00
N LYS A 62 11.60 1.51 8.91
CA LYS A 62 12.62 1.78 7.89
C LYS A 62 13.80 2.55 8.47
N GLU A 63 13.54 3.52 9.35
CA GLU A 63 14.59 4.30 10.00
C GLU A 63 15.40 3.45 10.97
N GLU A 64 14.75 2.64 11.82
CA GLU A 64 15.43 1.69 12.72
C GLU A 64 16.33 0.71 11.95
N MET A 65 15.83 0.15 10.83
CA MET A 65 16.64 -0.71 9.97
C MET A 65 17.83 0.02 9.35
N ASN A 66 17.67 1.29 8.96
CA ASN A 66 18.77 2.08 8.43
C ASN A 66 19.83 2.36 9.49
N GLN A 67 19.41 2.70 10.71
CA GLN A 67 20.27 2.94 11.85
C GLN A 67 21.10 1.68 12.17
N MET A 68 20.45 0.53 12.30
CA MET A 68 21.15 -0.75 12.51
C MET A 68 22.13 -1.06 11.37
N ARG A 69 21.76 -0.79 10.12
CA ARG A 69 22.66 -0.99 8.97
C ARG A 69 23.89 -0.09 9.05
N VAL A 70 23.74 1.16 9.50
CA VAL A 70 24.85 2.11 9.71
C VAL A 70 25.76 1.62 10.82
N GLU A 71 25.19 1.23 11.96
CA GLU A 71 25.94 0.72 13.12
C GLU A 71 26.74 -0.54 12.77
N MET A 72 26.12 -1.49 12.06
CA MET A 72 26.84 -2.69 11.58
C MET A 72 28.00 -2.31 10.65
N ARG A 73 27.79 -1.40 9.69
CA ARG A 73 28.89 -0.94 8.82
C ARG A 73 30.02 -0.29 9.63
N HIS A 74 29.68 0.51 10.63
CA HIS A 74 30.67 1.16 11.48
C HIS A 74 31.46 0.15 12.31
N PHE A 75 30.77 -0.83 12.90
CA PHE A 75 31.41 -1.93 13.64
C PHE A 75 32.36 -2.75 12.75
N PHE A 76 31.91 -3.15 11.55
CA PHE A 76 32.75 -3.87 10.59
C PHE A 76 33.98 -3.06 10.17
N SER A 77 33.81 -1.75 9.97
CA SER A 77 34.92 -0.86 9.62
C SER A 77 35.98 -0.84 10.72
N GLN A 78 35.56 -0.74 11.99
CA GLN A 78 36.47 -0.80 13.14
C GLN A 78 37.15 -2.17 13.26
N LEU A 79 36.41 -3.26 13.05
CA LEU A 79 36.97 -4.62 13.12
C LEU A 79 38.07 -4.83 12.07
N LEU A 80 37.86 -4.36 10.84
CA LEU A 80 38.85 -4.43 9.76
C LEU A 80 40.07 -3.55 10.03
N GLN A 81 39.87 -2.33 10.57
CA GLN A 81 40.98 -1.45 10.95
C GLN A 81 41.86 -2.05 12.04
N ASN A 82 41.26 -2.69 13.04
CA ASN A 82 42.00 -3.32 14.13
C ASN A 82 42.64 -4.66 13.74
N ASN A 83 42.21 -5.27 12.63
CA ASN A 83 42.67 -6.58 12.17
C ASN A 83 43.01 -6.54 10.68
N PRO A 84 44.15 -5.93 10.29
CA PRO A 84 44.52 -5.75 8.89
C PRO A 84 44.65 -7.07 8.12
N ALA A 85 44.91 -8.20 8.80
CA ALA A 85 44.92 -9.53 8.19
C ALA A 85 43.55 -9.99 7.66
N LEU A 86 42.45 -9.38 8.14
CA LEU A 86 41.09 -9.63 7.66
C LEU A 86 40.67 -8.67 6.54
N ASN A 87 41.49 -7.67 6.21
CA ASN A 87 41.22 -6.73 5.13
C ASN A 87 41.50 -7.39 3.77
N VAL A 88 40.43 -7.85 3.12
CA VAL A 88 40.51 -8.56 1.83
C VAL A 88 40.58 -7.61 0.62
N GLN A 89 40.64 -6.29 0.82
CA GLN A 89 40.70 -5.32 -0.28
C GLN A 89 41.99 -5.46 -1.13
N ASP A 90 43.07 -5.95 -0.52
CA ASP A 90 44.35 -6.16 -1.21
C ASP A 90 44.46 -7.57 -1.84
N ILE A 91 43.42 -8.41 -1.71
CA ILE A 91 43.39 -9.76 -2.30
C ILE A 91 42.93 -9.67 -3.76
N PRO A 92 43.78 -10.02 -4.74
CA PRO A 92 43.41 -10.01 -6.15
C PRO A 92 42.19 -10.93 -6.39
N GLY A 93 41.12 -10.37 -6.95
CA GLY A 93 39.89 -11.11 -7.28
C GLY A 93 38.71 -10.91 -6.31
N VAL A 94 38.89 -10.16 -5.21
CA VAL A 94 37.82 -9.85 -4.22
C VAL A 94 37.13 -8.50 -4.48
N VAL A 95 37.44 -7.81 -5.58
CA VAL A 95 36.80 -6.53 -5.92
C VAL A 95 35.36 -6.77 -6.39
N GLY A 96 34.40 -6.30 -5.57
CA GLY A 96 33.07 -5.94 -6.05
C GLY A 96 32.00 -7.02 -5.92
N SER A 97 31.87 -7.68 -4.78
CA SER A 97 30.56 -8.23 -4.37
C SER A 97 29.66 -7.07 -3.93
N ASN A 98 29.29 -6.21 -4.89
CA ASN A 98 28.08 -5.40 -4.77
C ASN A 98 26.91 -6.40 -4.78
N LEU A 99 26.67 -7.05 -3.64
CA LEU A 99 25.43 -7.75 -3.36
C LEU A 99 24.36 -6.67 -3.19
N VAL A 100 24.02 -6.01 -4.31
CA VAL A 100 22.66 -5.58 -4.55
C VAL A 100 21.85 -6.85 -4.32
N SER A 101 21.12 -6.88 -3.21
CA SER A 101 20.13 -7.92 -2.93
C SER A 101 19.38 -8.19 -4.24
N PRO A 102 19.33 -9.44 -4.75
CA PRO A 102 18.61 -9.70 -5.99
C PRO A 102 17.14 -9.43 -5.71
N VAL A 103 16.71 -8.21 -6.03
CA VAL A 103 15.32 -7.78 -5.98
C VAL A 103 14.62 -8.26 -7.24
N ASP A 104 14.74 -9.56 -7.53
CA ASP A 104 13.75 -10.28 -8.33
C ASP A 104 14.04 -11.78 -8.31
N ALA A 105 13.09 -12.54 -7.79
CA ALA A 105 13.04 -14.00 -7.85
C ALA A 105 12.84 -14.55 -9.30
N SER A 106 13.03 -13.71 -10.33
CA SER A 106 12.80 -14.04 -11.75
C SER A 106 14.01 -14.70 -12.44
N SER A 107 15.17 -14.72 -11.80
CA SER A 107 16.42 -15.21 -12.42
C SER A 107 16.56 -16.74 -12.46
N ALA A 108 15.58 -17.51 -11.95
CA ALA A 108 15.68 -18.97 -11.82
C ALA A 108 15.40 -19.76 -13.12
N GLN A 109 15.19 -19.10 -14.26
CA GLN A 109 15.00 -19.77 -15.54
C GLN A 109 16.28 -19.74 -16.39
N ALA A 110 17.21 -20.68 -16.15
CA ALA A 110 18.10 -21.22 -17.19
C ALA A 110 18.97 -22.38 -16.68
N VAL A 111 18.36 -23.50 -16.27
CA VAL A 111 18.99 -24.82 -16.42
C VAL A 111 17.95 -25.76 -17.01
N ARG A 112 17.69 -25.58 -18.31
CA ARG A 112 16.99 -26.57 -19.12
C ARG A 112 17.95 -27.74 -19.30
N GLY A 113 17.63 -28.85 -18.65
CA GLY A 113 18.10 -30.17 -19.03
C GLY A 113 19.32 -30.68 -18.26
N GLN A 114 19.09 -31.24 -17.08
CA GLN A 114 19.73 -32.50 -16.68
C GLN A 114 18.91 -33.17 -15.57
N ASN A 115 18.63 -34.45 -15.81
CA ASN A 115 17.77 -35.39 -15.09
C ASN A 115 17.72 -35.27 -13.55
N ILE A 116 16.51 -35.12 -12.99
CA ILE A 116 16.21 -35.38 -11.57
C ILE A 116 15.47 -36.72 -11.49
N PRO A 117 16.00 -37.75 -10.78
CA PRO A 117 15.25 -38.95 -10.47
C PRO A 117 14.13 -38.63 -9.47
N HIS A 118 12.93 -39.13 -9.77
CA HIS A 118 11.70 -38.95 -9.01
C HIS A 118 11.86 -39.29 -7.52
N SER A 119 11.29 -38.45 -6.64
CA SER A 119 10.98 -38.82 -5.27
C SER A 119 9.67 -38.17 -4.81
N SER A 120 8.65 -39.03 -4.74
CA SER A 120 7.42 -39.06 -3.94
C SER A 120 6.80 -37.74 -3.43
N GLY A 121 5.60 -37.46 -3.96
CA GLY A 121 4.73 -36.38 -3.52
C GLY A 121 4.16 -36.58 -2.12
N SER A 122 4.07 -35.48 -1.38
CA SER A 122 3.25 -35.34 -0.18
C SER A 122 2.21 -34.25 -0.45
N THR A 123 0.96 -34.67 -0.65
CA THR A 123 -0.18 -33.78 -0.87
C THR A 123 -0.64 -33.23 0.47
N HIS A 124 -0.21 -32.01 0.82
CA HIS A 124 -0.72 -31.31 2.01
C HIS A 124 -1.24 -29.89 1.69
N ASP A 125 -1.81 -29.66 0.50
CA ASP A 125 -2.37 -28.35 0.14
C ASP A 125 -3.87 -28.33 -0.19
N SER A 126 -4.52 -29.50 -0.27
CA SER A 126 -5.93 -29.56 -0.68
C SER A 126 -6.94 -29.23 0.43
N ILE A 127 -6.51 -29.16 1.70
CA ILE A 127 -7.42 -28.98 2.84
C ILE A 127 -7.81 -27.51 3.03
N LEU A 128 -6.86 -26.59 2.85
CA LEU A 128 -7.10 -25.16 3.09
C LEU A 128 -7.96 -24.52 1.99
N GLN A 129 -7.80 -24.95 0.74
CA GLN A 129 -8.60 -24.43 -0.38
C GLN A 129 -10.07 -24.87 -0.32
N LYS A 130 -10.33 -26.05 0.26
CA LYS A 130 -11.70 -26.60 0.40
C LYS A 130 -12.51 -25.86 1.48
N LEU A 131 -11.87 -25.47 2.58
CA LEU A 131 -12.51 -24.73 3.68
C LEU A 131 -12.96 -23.32 3.26
N TRP A 132 -12.18 -22.65 2.41
CA TRP A 132 -12.54 -21.32 1.90
C TRP A 132 -13.78 -21.37 0.99
N LEU A 133 -13.80 -22.32 0.04
CA LEU A 133 -14.92 -22.46 -0.89
C LEU A 133 -16.23 -22.89 -0.20
N GLN A 134 -16.17 -23.69 0.88
CA GLN A 134 -17.37 -24.09 1.61
C GLN A 134 -18.00 -22.96 2.43
N SER A 135 -17.21 -22.01 2.94
CA SER A 135 -17.77 -20.86 3.70
C SER A 135 -18.48 -19.85 2.80
N THR A 136 -18.09 -19.73 1.52
CA THR A 136 -18.72 -18.79 0.58
C THR A 136 -20.07 -19.30 0.03
N VAL A 137 -20.29 -20.62 0.00
CA VAL A 137 -21.53 -21.21 -0.56
C VAL A 137 -22.68 -21.23 0.45
N LEU A 138 -22.42 -21.13 1.76
CA LEU A 138 -23.45 -21.13 2.81
C LEU A 138 -23.98 -19.72 3.18
N ALA A 139 -23.61 -18.69 2.42
CA ALA A 139 -24.01 -17.31 2.69
C ALA A 139 -25.07 -16.75 1.72
N TRP A 140 -25.77 -17.61 0.99
CA TRP A 140 -26.91 -17.25 0.12
C TRP A 140 -28.10 -18.18 0.32
#